data_AF-A0A9P1IML0-F1
#
_entry.id   AF-A0A9P1IML0-F1
#
_cell.length_a   1.000
_cell.length_b   1.000
_cell.length_c   1.000
_cell.angle_alpha   90.00
_cell.angle_beta   90.00
_cell.angle_gamma   90.00
#
_symmetry.space_group_name_H-M   'P 1'
#
loop_
_entity.id
_entity.type
_entity.pdbx_description
1 polymer ?
#
loop_
_entity_poly.entity_id
_entity_poly.type
_entity_poly.pdbx_seq_one_letter_code
_entity_poly.pdbx_strand_id
1 'polypeptide(L)'
;MFAIILSFFIFSKPTVTQNYTKEELENYQNFLKNQKKLLTDLFRDYDAGDSAIYTLRSSKFVNQTTTIHPPRLELQIQCNRLKLIDVDEKEEKVTFLFDYIAIWKDVRLTWNPDNYGGIAHIYVPQSKIWIPELTLTDVHDILDFKPDEKKDAWIHHDGSAGFYATIVPSVICQLDVFKFPMDSHVCSIDIMYNTYYTNEFLQVFPSVDPIANVAEIGQLGNGEWQIDWINATIDKSDIEVANVMKFVAKIQRNPGFYISLVIIPAYFINALSLIALFLNLNAIPEKLGIGLTNIMAMTFILSILAEDLPKTRKIPLLAIYVIVSLVIVVAAIFSIIILKYLKRQRIMFLENSRIRVEWF
;
A
#
# COMPACT_ATOMS: atom_id res chain seq x y z
N MET A 1 1.62 -52.77 -28.40
CA MET A 1 2.64 -52.44 -29.41
C MET A 1 2.24 -51.14 -30.06
N PHE A 2 2.64 -49.99 -29.52
CA PHE A 2 2.97 -48.76 -30.26
C PHE A 2 3.67 -47.82 -29.27
N ALA A 3 4.84 -47.34 -29.68
CA ALA A 3 5.92 -46.88 -28.83
C ALA A 3 5.73 -45.44 -28.33
N ILE A 4 6.15 -45.21 -27.08
CA ILE A 4 6.34 -43.90 -26.47
C ILE A 4 7.55 -43.25 -27.14
N ILE A 5 7.32 -42.21 -27.95
CA ILE A 5 8.39 -41.37 -28.49
C ILE A 5 8.71 -40.31 -27.42
N LEU A 6 9.78 -40.55 -26.65
CA LEU A 6 10.43 -39.53 -25.86
C LEU A 6 11.08 -38.53 -26.83
N SER A 7 10.43 -37.39 -27.07
CA SER A 7 11.09 -36.24 -27.70
C SER A 7 11.97 -35.58 -26.63
N PHE A 8 13.25 -35.93 -26.61
CA PHE A 8 14.29 -35.13 -25.96
C PHE A 8 14.30 -33.75 -26.64
N PHE A 9 13.66 -32.76 -26.01
CA PHE A 9 13.94 -31.36 -26.30
C PHE A 9 15.36 -31.08 -25.81
N ILE A 10 16.33 -31.18 -26.72
CA ILE A 10 17.67 -30.61 -26.52
C ILE A 10 17.45 -29.11 -26.39
N PHE A 11 17.51 -28.60 -25.16
CA PHE A 11 17.64 -27.17 -24.90
C PHE A 11 18.96 -26.71 -25.53
N SER A 12 18.90 -26.18 -26.75
CA SER A 12 19.96 -25.32 -27.27
C SER A 12 20.00 -24.09 -26.37
N LYS A 13 20.94 -24.04 -25.43
CA LYS A 13 21.21 -22.80 -24.70
C LYS A 13 21.43 -21.71 -25.74
N PRO A 14 20.69 -20.58 -25.72
CA PRO A 14 20.97 -19.48 -26.63
C PRO A 14 22.43 -19.08 -26.42
N THR A 15 23.25 -19.28 -27.45
CA THR A 15 24.65 -18.89 -27.42
C THR A 15 24.66 -17.39 -27.68
N VAL A 16 24.63 -16.60 -26.61
CA VAL A 16 24.77 -15.14 -26.70
C VAL A 16 26.22 -14.87 -27.10
N THR A 17 26.46 -14.65 -28.39
CA THR A 17 27.79 -14.29 -28.91
C THR A 17 27.80 -12.82 -29.29
N GLN A 18 28.56 -12.01 -28.55
CA GLN A 18 28.94 -10.66 -28.99
C GLN A 18 30.20 -10.80 -29.87
N ASN A 19 30.05 -10.66 -31.18
CA ASN A 19 31.18 -10.63 -32.11
C ASN A 19 31.69 -9.19 -32.23
N TYR A 20 32.88 -8.93 -31.68
CA TYR A 20 33.57 -7.65 -31.83
C TYR A 20 34.48 -7.67 -33.06
N THR A 21 34.52 -6.55 -33.80
CA THR A 21 35.61 -6.26 -34.72
C THR A 21 36.91 -6.02 -33.94
N LYS A 22 38.07 -6.10 -34.63
CA LYS A 22 39.38 -5.85 -34.00
C LYS A 22 39.47 -4.46 -33.36
N GLU A 23 38.92 -3.45 -34.03
CA GLU A 23 38.92 -2.06 -33.57
C GLU A 23 38.02 -1.87 -32.34
N GLU A 24 36.81 -2.45 -32.35
CA GLU A 24 35.92 -2.40 -31.18
C GLU A 24 36.53 -3.09 -29.96
N LEU A 25 37.22 -4.21 -30.16
CA LEU A 25 37.92 -4.91 -29.08
C LEU A 25 39.06 -4.06 -28.50
N GLU A 26 39.84 -3.39 -29.34
CA GLU A 26 40.90 -2.49 -28.91
C GLU A 26 40.35 -1.28 -28.13
N ASN A 27 39.28 -0.66 -28.64
CA ASN A 27 38.58 0.42 -27.95
C ASN A 27 38.04 -0.03 -26.58
N TYR A 28 37.45 -1.23 -26.52
CA TYR A 28 36.96 -1.79 -25.26
C TYR A 28 38.08 -2.08 -24.26
N GLN A 29 39.22 -2.61 -24.71
CA GLN A 29 40.39 -2.83 -23.84
C GLN A 29 40.96 -1.50 -23.31
N ASN A 30 41.03 -0.47 -24.16
CA ASN A 30 41.44 0.87 -23.75
C ASN A 30 40.47 1.46 -22.72
N PHE A 31 39.16 1.31 -22.92
CA PHE A 31 38.14 1.67 -21.94
C PHE A 31 38.35 0.95 -20.61
N LEU A 32 38.53 -0.37 -20.60
CA LEU A 32 38.73 -1.14 -19.36
C LEU A 32 40.00 -0.71 -18.61
N LYS A 33 41.08 -0.39 -19.33
CA LYS A 33 42.31 0.13 -18.73
C LYS A 33 42.09 1.49 -18.06
N ASN A 34 41.40 2.41 -18.74
CA ASN A 34 41.07 3.72 -18.21
C ASN A 34 40.10 3.63 -17.02
N GLN A 35 39.09 2.76 -17.11
CA GLN A 35 38.15 2.51 -16.03
C GLN A 35 38.85 1.94 -14.78
N LYS A 36 39.76 0.97 -14.96
CA LYS A 36 40.53 0.42 -13.84
C LYS A 36 41.40 1.48 -13.17
N LYS A 37 42.05 2.35 -13.96
CA LYS A 37 42.82 3.49 -13.45
C LYS A 37 41.92 4.45 -12.66
N LEU A 38 40.79 4.86 -13.25
CA LEU A 38 39.80 5.72 -12.60
C LEU A 38 39.33 5.15 -11.25
N LEU A 39 38.94 3.88 -11.22
CA LEU A 39 38.48 3.23 -9.99
C LEU A 39 39.59 3.17 -8.93
N THR A 40 40.85 2.97 -9.34
CA THR A 40 41.98 2.95 -8.40
C THR A 40 42.23 4.35 -7.82
N ASP A 41 42.19 5.38 -8.66
CA ASP A 41 42.45 6.76 -8.25
C ASP A 41 41.28 7.31 -7.39
N LEU A 42 40.04 7.01 -7.77
CA LEU A 42 38.82 7.47 -7.10
C LEU A 42 38.66 6.87 -5.70
N PHE A 43 38.97 5.58 -5.53
CA PHE A 43 38.77 4.85 -4.27
C PHE A 43 40.03 4.70 -3.42
N ARG A 44 41.16 5.36 -3.78
CA ARG A 44 42.43 5.20 -3.04
C ARG A 44 42.32 5.66 -1.59
N ASP A 45 41.68 6.81 -1.38
CA ASP A 45 41.56 7.50 -0.09
C ASP A 45 40.08 7.69 0.31
N TYR A 46 39.18 6.89 -0.27
CA TYR A 46 37.73 6.96 -0.04
C TYR A 46 37.28 5.82 0.87
N ASP A 47 36.61 6.17 1.97
CA ASP A 47 35.91 5.22 2.82
C ASP A 47 34.39 5.41 2.68
N ALA A 48 33.68 4.32 2.44
CA ALA A 48 32.21 4.31 2.34
C ALA A 48 31.54 4.53 3.71
N GLY A 49 32.24 4.25 4.81
CA GLY A 49 31.76 4.53 6.17
C GLY A 49 31.76 6.02 6.52
N ASP A 50 32.55 6.83 5.82
CA ASP A 50 32.66 8.26 6.09
C ASP A 50 31.50 9.03 5.43
N SER A 51 30.69 9.67 6.27
CA SER A 51 29.57 10.50 5.81
C SER A 51 30.03 11.66 4.92
N ALA A 52 29.31 11.89 3.82
CA ALA A 52 29.52 13.05 2.95
C ALA A 52 29.00 14.37 3.58
N ILE A 53 28.38 14.31 4.76
CA ILE A 53 27.69 15.43 5.39
C ILE A 53 28.65 16.30 6.18
N TYR A 54 28.55 17.62 5.95
CA TYR A 54 29.38 18.61 6.58
C TYR A 54 28.74 19.14 7.89
N THR A 55 29.32 18.79 9.03
CA THR A 55 28.74 18.99 10.38
C THR A 55 29.18 20.29 11.09
N LEU A 56 30.16 21.03 10.55
CA LEU A 56 30.68 22.24 11.23
C LEU A 56 29.72 23.43 11.23
N ARG A 57 28.54 23.31 10.58
CA ARG A 57 27.49 24.34 10.56
C ARG A 57 26.93 24.67 11.94
N SER A 58 26.96 23.71 12.87
CA SER A 58 26.50 23.88 14.26
C SER A 58 27.67 23.94 15.27
N SER A 59 28.92 23.93 14.79
CA SER A 59 30.08 23.81 15.66
C SER A 59 30.34 25.10 16.45
N LYS A 60 30.49 24.96 17.77
CA LYS A 60 30.90 26.05 18.66
C LYS A 60 32.40 26.39 18.57
N PHE A 61 33.18 25.49 17.95
CA PHE A 61 34.64 25.63 17.83
C PHE A 61 35.06 26.42 16.58
N VAL A 62 34.09 26.76 15.72
CA VAL A 62 34.33 27.49 14.46
C VAL A 62 33.62 28.82 14.53
N ASN A 63 34.29 29.88 14.07
CA ASN A 63 33.64 31.18 13.97
C ASN A 63 32.66 31.19 12.79
N GLN A 64 31.37 31.05 13.12
CA GLN A 64 30.28 30.96 12.14
C GLN A 64 30.12 32.22 11.28
N THR A 65 30.64 33.38 11.73
CA THR A 65 30.53 34.65 10.99
C THR A 65 31.54 34.78 9.86
N THR A 66 32.72 34.17 10.00
CA THR A 66 33.81 34.28 9.02
C THR A 66 33.98 33.03 8.16
N THR A 67 33.41 31.90 8.60
CA THR A 67 33.58 30.61 7.91
C THR A 67 32.57 30.47 6.79
N ILE A 68 33.09 30.24 5.57
CA ILE A 68 32.26 29.91 4.41
C ILE A 68 32.01 28.40 4.45
N HIS A 69 30.75 28.01 4.63
CA HIS A 69 30.35 26.61 4.65
C HIS A 69 30.02 26.09 3.24
N PRO A 70 30.38 24.85 2.90
CA PRO A 70 29.94 24.20 1.65
C PRO A 70 28.42 24.08 1.62
N PRO A 71 27.78 23.94 0.43
CA PRO A 71 26.32 23.73 0.34
C PRO A 71 25.85 22.53 1.16
N ARG A 72 24.57 22.54 1.57
CA ARG A 72 23.96 21.40 2.25
C ARG A 72 23.88 20.22 1.30
N LEU A 73 23.96 19.01 1.83
CA LEU A 73 23.73 17.82 1.03
C LEU A 73 22.27 17.81 0.58
N GLU A 74 22.04 17.89 -0.72
CA GLU A 74 20.71 17.72 -1.29
C GLU A 74 20.50 16.25 -1.61
N LEU A 75 19.40 15.71 -1.11
CA LEU A 75 18.97 14.35 -1.40
C LEU A 75 17.59 14.39 -2.04
N GLN A 76 17.58 13.85 -3.24
CA GLN A 76 16.42 13.77 -4.10
C GLN A 76 15.90 12.34 -4.14
N ILE A 77 14.65 12.14 -3.75
CA ILE A 77 13.95 10.87 -3.97
C ILE A 77 12.85 11.10 -4.99
N GLN A 78 12.93 10.38 -6.10
CA GLN A 78 11.93 10.35 -7.14
C GLN A 78 11.14 9.04 -7.06
N CYS A 79 9.82 9.13 -6.90
CA CYS A 79 8.95 7.97 -7.06
C CYS A 79 8.73 7.71 -8.56
N ASN A 80 9.14 6.54 -9.04
CA ASN A 80 8.89 6.11 -10.42
C ASN A 80 7.60 5.30 -10.53
N ARG A 81 7.30 4.47 -9.52
CA ARG A 81 6.09 3.67 -9.47
C ARG A 81 5.66 3.43 -8.04
N LEU A 82 4.36 3.58 -7.80
CA LEU A 82 3.74 3.23 -6.52
C LEU A 82 2.50 2.39 -6.82
N LYS A 83 2.63 1.07 -6.74
CA LYS A 83 1.55 0.12 -7.03
C LYS A 83 0.97 -0.42 -5.72
N LEU A 84 -0.35 -0.42 -5.58
CA LEU A 84 -1.03 -1.09 -4.49
C LEU A 84 -1.02 -2.61 -4.72
N ILE A 85 -0.50 -3.35 -3.74
CA ILE A 85 -0.44 -4.80 -3.77
C ILE A 85 -1.63 -5.36 -3.00
N ASP A 86 -1.76 -4.95 -1.74
CA ASP A 86 -2.73 -5.54 -0.82
C ASP A 86 -3.18 -4.53 0.25
N VAL A 87 -4.39 -4.73 0.77
CA VAL A 87 -4.96 -3.98 1.89
C VAL A 87 -5.50 -5.01 2.87
N ASP A 88 -4.84 -5.16 4.01
CA ASP A 88 -5.36 -5.92 5.14
C ASP A 88 -6.09 -4.95 6.06
N GLU A 89 -7.41 -4.89 5.93
CA GLU A 89 -8.19 -3.92 6.68
C GLU A 89 -8.17 -4.20 8.17
N LYS A 90 -8.16 -5.48 8.57
CA LYS A 90 -8.23 -5.88 9.97
C LYS A 90 -7.01 -5.41 10.76
N GLU A 91 -5.83 -5.55 10.15
CA GLU A 91 -4.55 -5.13 10.74
C GLU A 91 -4.19 -3.67 10.38
N GLU A 92 -5.08 -2.94 9.69
CA GLU A 92 -4.84 -1.57 9.20
C GLU A 92 -3.53 -1.44 8.40
N LYS A 93 -3.22 -2.47 7.61
CA LYS A 93 -1.96 -2.61 6.88
C LYS A 93 -2.20 -2.46 5.38
N VAL A 94 -1.46 -1.56 4.74
CA VAL A 94 -1.52 -1.33 3.30
C VAL A 94 -0.16 -1.60 2.68
N THR A 95 -0.10 -2.52 1.73
CA THR A 95 1.14 -2.97 1.11
C THR A 95 1.28 -2.35 -0.27
N PHE A 96 2.38 -1.65 -0.48
CA PHE A 96 2.73 -1.05 -1.77
C PHE A 96 3.96 -1.72 -2.36
N LEU A 97 4.08 -1.72 -3.69
CA LEU A 97 5.35 -1.87 -4.40
C LEU A 97 5.81 -0.47 -4.76
N PHE A 98 6.97 -0.08 -4.22
CA PHE A 98 7.53 1.25 -4.33
C PHE A 98 8.86 1.20 -5.07
N ASP A 99 8.84 1.72 -6.29
CA ASP A 99 10.02 1.91 -7.13
C ASP A 99 10.45 3.37 -7.04
N TYR A 100 11.70 3.60 -6.63
CA TYR A 100 12.23 4.95 -6.48
C TYR A 100 13.68 5.06 -6.94
N ILE A 101 14.05 6.29 -7.30
CA ILE A 101 15.43 6.68 -7.54
C ILE A 101 15.86 7.64 -6.42
N ALA A 102 16.96 7.32 -5.76
CA ALA A 102 17.64 8.22 -4.83
C ALA A 102 18.87 8.84 -5.51
N ILE A 103 19.02 10.15 -5.43
CA ILE A 103 20.11 10.92 -6.02
C ILE A 103 20.68 11.88 -4.98
N TRP A 104 21.99 11.88 -4.82
CA TRP A 104 22.72 12.83 -4.00
C TRP A 104 24.04 13.22 -4.70
N LYS A 105 24.73 14.20 -4.13
CA LYS A 105 26.02 14.67 -4.65
C LYS A 105 27.13 14.46 -3.62
N ASP A 106 28.14 13.66 -3.97
CA ASP A 106 29.35 13.47 -3.17
C ASP A 106 30.57 14.03 -3.93
N VAL A 107 31.10 15.14 -3.45
CA VAL A 107 32.24 15.83 -4.09
C VAL A 107 33.53 14.99 -4.08
N ARG A 108 33.64 14.01 -3.18
CA ARG A 108 34.79 13.09 -3.10
C ARG A 108 34.79 12.11 -4.27
N LEU A 109 33.65 11.91 -4.93
CA LEU A 109 33.47 11.02 -6.07
C LEU A 109 33.56 11.76 -7.43
N THR A 110 34.29 12.86 -7.51
CA THR A 110 34.43 13.69 -8.72
C THR A 110 35.69 13.34 -9.51
N TRP A 111 35.63 13.46 -10.84
CA TRP A 111 36.81 13.35 -11.70
C TRP A 111 36.65 14.17 -12.98
N ASN A 112 37.77 14.43 -13.67
CA ASN A 112 37.74 15.01 -15.01
C ASN A 112 37.74 13.89 -16.08
N PRO A 113 36.69 13.74 -16.91
CA PRO A 113 36.63 12.72 -17.95
C PRO A 113 37.83 12.70 -18.90
N ASP A 114 38.43 13.85 -19.19
CA ASP A 114 39.57 13.97 -20.12
C ASP A 114 40.79 13.15 -19.65
N ASN A 115 40.97 13.00 -18.34
CA ASN A 115 42.09 12.24 -17.75
C ASN A 115 41.91 10.71 -17.82
N TYR A 116 40.71 10.24 -18.15
CA TYR A 116 40.31 8.83 -18.12
C TYR A 116 39.63 8.39 -19.42
N GLY A 117 40.01 9.00 -20.56
CA GLY A 117 39.52 8.59 -21.87
C GLY A 117 38.04 8.91 -22.11
N GLY A 118 37.52 9.98 -21.51
CA GLY A 118 36.15 10.47 -21.73
C GLY A 118 35.08 9.75 -20.91
N ILE A 119 35.44 8.97 -19.90
CA ILE A 119 34.46 8.28 -19.03
C ILE A 119 33.68 9.33 -18.23
N ALA A 120 32.39 9.49 -18.55
CA ALA A 120 31.50 10.46 -17.90
C ALA A 120 30.73 9.88 -16.70
N HIS A 121 30.56 8.55 -16.63
CA HIS A 121 29.91 7.86 -15.52
C HIS A 121 30.46 6.45 -15.35
N ILE A 122 30.27 5.89 -14.17
CA ILE A 122 30.64 4.50 -13.81
C ILE A 122 29.55 3.86 -12.97
N TYR A 123 29.52 2.53 -12.96
CA TYR A 123 28.68 1.73 -12.08
C TYR A 123 29.55 1.03 -11.04
N VAL A 124 29.16 1.12 -9.78
CA VAL A 124 29.87 0.49 -8.66
C VAL A 124 28.87 -0.17 -7.71
N PRO A 125 29.26 -1.22 -6.99
CA PRO A 125 28.43 -1.72 -5.90
C PRO A 125 28.16 -0.63 -4.87
N GLN A 126 26.92 -0.59 -4.38
CA GLN A 126 26.46 0.29 -3.31
C GLN A 126 27.35 0.19 -2.06
N SER A 127 27.90 -0.99 -1.75
CA SER A 127 28.80 -1.20 -0.61
C SER A 127 30.16 -0.49 -0.70
N LYS A 128 30.52 0.10 -1.86
CA LYS A 128 31.78 0.82 -2.07
C LYS A 128 31.64 2.34 -1.95
N ILE A 129 30.42 2.85 -1.83
CA ILE A 129 30.14 4.27 -1.69
C ILE A 129 29.34 4.54 -0.43
N TRP A 130 29.51 5.71 0.13
CA TRP A 130 28.63 6.20 1.17
C TRP A 130 27.23 6.42 0.59
N ILE A 131 26.21 5.91 1.29
CA ILE A 131 24.80 6.05 0.92
C ILE A 131 24.08 6.72 2.08
N PRO A 132 23.27 7.77 1.82
CA PRO A 132 22.46 8.37 2.85
C PRO A 132 21.45 7.35 3.41
N GLU A 133 21.39 7.22 4.73
CA GLU A 133 20.44 6.34 5.40
C GLU A 133 19.00 6.83 5.18
N LEU A 134 18.14 5.94 4.66
CA LEU A 134 16.72 6.18 4.44
C LEU A 134 15.93 5.35 5.44
N THR A 135 15.29 6.01 6.40
CA THR A 135 14.46 5.32 7.40
C THR A 135 13.00 5.45 7.03
N LEU A 136 12.34 4.34 6.76
CA LEU A 136 10.89 4.31 6.61
C LEU A 136 10.22 4.38 7.99
N THR A 137 9.23 5.25 8.15
CA THR A 137 8.45 5.42 9.38
C THR A 137 7.02 4.93 9.18
N ASP A 138 6.35 4.57 10.28
CA ASP A 138 4.98 4.06 10.27
C ASP A 138 4.80 2.81 9.38
N VAL A 139 5.82 1.94 9.37
CA VAL A 139 5.84 0.70 8.59
C VAL A 139 5.78 -0.51 9.53
N HIS A 140 4.97 -1.50 9.15
CA HIS A 140 4.83 -2.77 9.86
C HIS A 140 5.96 -3.75 9.48
N ASP A 141 6.20 -3.91 8.17
CA ASP A 141 7.24 -4.74 7.60
C ASP A 141 7.71 -4.21 6.24
N ILE A 142 8.95 -4.52 5.89
CA ILE A 142 9.55 -4.16 4.61
C ILE A 142 10.08 -5.45 3.98
N LEU A 143 9.55 -5.79 2.81
CA LEU A 143 10.12 -6.84 2.00
C LEU A 143 11.01 -6.23 0.92
N ASP A 144 12.30 -6.48 1.05
CA ASP A 144 13.30 -6.18 0.03
C ASP A 144 13.48 -7.43 -0.84
N PHE A 145 13.29 -7.30 -2.15
CA PHE A 145 13.40 -8.45 -3.06
C PHE A 145 14.84 -8.96 -3.20
N LYS A 146 15.84 -8.21 -2.72
CA LYS A 146 17.26 -8.49 -2.95
C LYS A 146 18.16 -8.06 -1.78
N PRO A 147 17.98 -8.61 -0.56
CA PRO A 147 18.85 -8.25 0.56
C PRO A 147 20.28 -8.75 0.36
N ASP A 148 20.46 -9.91 -0.28
CA ASP A 148 21.76 -10.59 -0.43
C ASP A 148 22.43 -10.38 -1.80
N GLU A 149 21.77 -9.71 -2.75
CA GLU A 149 22.35 -9.44 -4.06
C GLU A 149 23.15 -8.14 -4.07
N LYS A 150 24.17 -8.11 -4.93
CA LYS A 150 24.97 -6.92 -5.18
C LYS A 150 24.09 -5.84 -5.84
N LYS A 151 23.70 -4.84 -5.06
CA LYS A 151 23.04 -3.63 -5.57
C LYS A 151 24.11 -2.69 -6.13
N ASP A 152 23.90 -2.21 -7.35
CA ASP A 152 24.79 -1.24 -7.98
C ASP A 152 24.23 0.18 -7.85
N ALA A 153 25.12 1.16 -7.93
CA ALA A 153 24.85 2.59 -8.00
C ALA A 153 25.61 3.17 -9.19
N TRP A 154 25.05 4.22 -9.79
CA TRP A 154 25.77 5.01 -10.78
C TRP A 154 26.42 6.21 -10.11
N ILE A 155 27.57 6.62 -10.66
CA ILE A 155 28.26 7.84 -10.28
C ILE A 155 28.59 8.59 -11.57
N HIS A 156 28.29 9.88 -11.62
CA HIS A 156 28.70 10.78 -12.69
C HIS A 156 29.97 11.53 -12.32
N HIS A 157 30.71 11.99 -13.33
CA HIS A 157 31.99 12.69 -13.16
C HIS A 157 31.91 13.96 -12.30
N ASP A 158 30.71 14.57 -12.21
CA ASP A 158 30.44 15.75 -11.39
C ASP A 158 30.17 15.43 -9.91
N GLY A 159 30.28 14.16 -9.51
CA GLY A 159 30.05 13.67 -8.15
C GLY A 159 28.59 13.31 -7.86
N SER A 160 27.68 13.43 -8.83
CA SER A 160 26.29 13.00 -8.66
C SER A 160 26.20 11.48 -8.64
N ALA A 161 25.74 10.92 -7.53
CA ALA A 161 25.57 9.49 -7.32
C ALA A 161 24.10 9.16 -7.12
N GLY A 162 23.69 7.96 -7.52
CA GLY A 162 22.34 7.51 -7.31
C GLY A 162 22.14 6.02 -7.53
N PHE A 163 20.99 5.54 -7.09
CA PHE A 163 20.57 4.17 -7.33
C PHE A 163 19.06 4.10 -7.55
N TYR A 164 18.64 3.03 -8.23
CA TYR A 164 17.24 2.64 -8.36
C TYR A 164 16.98 1.49 -7.39
N ALA A 165 15.90 1.58 -6.63
CA ALA A 165 15.48 0.54 -5.71
C ALA A 165 13.99 0.24 -5.85
N THR A 166 13.66 -1.04 -5.66
CA THR A 166 12.29 -1.54 -5.57
C THR A 166 12.15 -2.19 -4.20
N ILE A 167 11.20 -1.71 -3.41
CA ILE A 167 10.86 -2.28 -2.10
C ILE A 167 9.36 -2.51 -1.99
N VAL A 168 8.95 -3.40 -1.07
CA VAL A 168 7.55 -3.65 -0.76
C VAL A 168 7.28 -3.30 0.69
N PRO A 169 7.03 -2.01 1.00
CA PRO A 169 6.67 -1.59 2.35
C PRO A 169 5.19 -1.87 2.62
N SER A 170 4.95 -2.41 3.81
CA SER A 170 3.63 -2.55 4.40
C SER A 170 3.43 -1.44 5.43
N VAL A 171 2.73 -0.38 5.04
CA VAL A 171 2.53 0.80 5.90
C VAL A 171 1.31 0.63 6.80
N ILE A 172 1.37 1.25 7.98
CA ILE A 172 0.25 1.35 8.90
C ILE A 172 -0.61 2.52 8.45
N CYS A 173 -1.85 2.25 8.04
CA CYS A 173 -2.77 3.26 7.52
C CYS A 173 -4.13 3.16 8.23
N GLN A 174 -4.51 4.22 8.94
CA GLN A 174 -5.79 4.27 9.65
C GLN A 174 -6.96 4.33 8.66
N LEU A 175 -7.83 3.31 8.67
CA LEU A 175 -8.90 3.18 7.68
C LEU A 175 -10.23 3.72 8.24
N ASP A 176 -10.91 4.61 7.50
CA ASP A 176 -12.28 5.05 7.86
C ASP A 176 -13.34 4.18 7.14
N VAL A 177 -13.68 3.06 7.79
CA VAL A 177 -14.63 2.07 7.27
C VAL A 177 -16.10 2.47 7.42
N PHE A 178 -16.41 3.71 7.83
CA PHE A 178 -17.80 4.15 8.00
C PHE A 178 -18.61 3.98 6.72
N LYS A 179 -18.04 4.32 5.55
CA LYS A 179 -18.73 4.24 4.25
C LYS A 179 -18.59 2.90 3.53
N PHE A 180 -18.07 1.87 4.18
CA PHE A 180 -17.89 0.55 3.56
C PHE A 180 -19.19 0.04 2.91
N PRO A 181 -19.15 -0.52 1.69
CA PRO A 181 -17.97 -0.77 0.83
C PRO A 181 -17.62 0.38 -0.15
N MET A 182 -18.24 1.55 -0.01
CA MET A 182 -17.96 2.75 -0.80
C MET A 182 -16.97 3.70 -0.10
N ASP A 183 -15.94 3.11 0.49
CA ASP A 183 -14.90 3.78 1.24
C ASP A 183 -13.70 4.18 0.35
N SER A 184 -12.96 5.18 0.83
CA SER A 184 -11.72 5.65 0.22
C SER A 184 -10.77 6.07 1.33
N HIS A 185 -9.50 5.72 1.20
CA HIS A 185 -8.48 5.94 2.22
C HIS A 185 -7.30 6.71 1.64
N VAL A 186 -6.59 7.42 2.51
CA VAL A 186 -5.37 8.16 2.15
C VAL A 186 -4.25 7.59 2.99
N CYS A 187 -3.32 6.92 2.33
CA CYS A 187 -2.19 6.26 2.98
C CYS A 187 -0.90 6.86 2.45
N SER A 188 0.17 6.84 3.24
CA SER A 188 1.46 7.38 2.84
C SER A 188 2.60 6.45 3.17
N ILE A 189 3.63 6.47 2.32
CA ILE A 189 4.95 5.95 2.64
C ILE A 189 5.77 7.12 3.12
N ASP A 190 6.16 7.07 4.39
CA ASP A 190 6.87 8.15 5.06
C ASP A 190 8.36 7.78 5.17
N ILE A 191 9.22 8.62 4.61
CA ILE A 191 10.68 8.47 4.63
C ILE A 191 11.26 9.60 5.47
N MET A 192 11.93 9.22 6.55
CA MET A 192 12.58 10.11 7.48
C MET A 192 14.10 9.97 7.42
N TYR A 193 14.76 11.08 7.73
CA TYR A 193 16.20 11.21 7.85
C TYR A 193 16.50 11.64 9.28
N ASN A 194 16.56 10.68 10.20
CA ASN A 194 16.72 10.94 11.63
C ASN A 194 18.19 10.99 12.07
N THR A 195 19.13 10.60 11.21
CA THR A 195 20.56 10.50 11.55
C THR A 195 21.28 11.85 11.51
N TYR A 196 20.74 12.85 10.80
CA TYR A 196 21.39 14.15 10.55
C TYR A 196 20.49 15.33 10.94
N TYR A 197 21.08 16.51 11.18
CA TYR A 197 20.31 17.71 11.50
C TYR A 197 19.77 18.40 10.25
N THR A 198 18.58 19.00 10.32
CA THR A 198 17.93 19.68 9.17
C THR A 198 18.70 20.87 8.61
N ASN A 199 19.72 21.38 9.32
CA ASN A 199 20.62 22.42 8.84
C ASN A 199 21.85 21.88 8.08
N GLU A 200 22.07 20.56 8.09
CA GLU A 200 23.18 19.87 7.42
C GLU A 200 22.74 19.22 6.09
N PHE A 201 21.48 18.79 6.00
CA PHE A 201 20.89 18.19 4.81
C PHE A 201 19.68 18.97 4.29
N LEU A 202 19.33 18.78 3.01
CA LEU A 202 18.12 19.28 2.38
C LEU A 202 17.41 18.14 1.66
N GLN A 203 16.14 17.92 1.98
CA GLN A 203 15.26 17.04 1.21
C GLN A 203 14.69 17.81 0.04
N VAL A 204 14.84 17.24 -1.14
CA VAL A 204 14.35 17.84 -2.38
C VAL A 204 13.44 16.82 -3.06
N PHE A 205 12.27 17.26 -3.48
CA PHE A 205 11.57 16.54 -4.53
C PHE A 205 12.14 16.99 -5.86
N PRO A 206 12.40 16.06 -6.80
CA PRO A 206 12.53 16.47 -8.19
C PRO A 206 11.33 17.33 -8.55
N SER A 207 11.54 18.42 -9.29
CA SER A 207 10.43 19.14 -9.90
C SER A 207 9.67 18.20 -10.84
N VAL A 208 8.59 17.63 -10.31
CA VAL A 208 7.43 17.02 -10.99
C VAL A 208 7.74 16.43 -12.37
N ASP A 209 8.15 15.15 -12.41
CA ASP A 209 7.50 14.28 -13.37
C ASP A 209 6.13 13.96 -12.76
N PRO A 210 5.00 14.19 -13.47
CA PRO A 210 3.71 13.77 -12.98
C PRO A 210 3.81 12.26 -12.77
N ILE A 211 3.78 11.85 -11.50
CA ILE A 211 3.75 10.45 -11.08
C ILE A 211 2.62 9.81 -11.88
N ALA A 212 3.01 9.05 -12.91
CA ALA A 212 2.16 8.45 -13.92
C ALA A 212 1.30 9.44 -14.76
N ASN A 213 1.34 9.29 -16.08
CA ASN A 213 0.23 9.72 -16.92
C ASN A 213 -1.08 9.19 -16.32
N VAL A 214 -2.15 9.99 -16.25
CA VAL A 214 -3.44 9.60 -15.63
C VAL A 214 -3.98 8.25 -16.14
N ALA A 215 -3.60 7.84 -17.36
CA ALA A 215 -3.94 6.54 -17.95
C ALA A 215 -3.25 5.32 -17.28
N GLU A 216 -2.09 5.51 -16.63
CA GLU A 216 -1.35 4.46 -15.93
C GLU A 216 -1.77 4.34 -14.45
N ILE A 217 -2.25 5.41 -13.82
CA ILE A 217 -2.63 5.43 -12.39
C ILE A 217 -3.71 4.38 -12.09
N GLY A 218 -4.71 4.25 -12.94
CA GLY A 218 -5.78 3.24 -12.79
C GLY A 218 -5.26 1.80 -12.79
N GLN A 219 -4.08 1.53 -13.36
CA GLN A 219 -3.44 0.20 -13.38
C GLN A 219 -2.52 -0.04 -12.18
N LEU A 220 -2.30 0.98 -11.35
CA LEU A 220 -1.53 0.87 -10.11
C LEU A 220 -2.36 0.31 -8.95
N GLY A 221 -3.68 0.17 -9.12
CA GLY A 221 -4.55 -0.56 -8.21
C GLY A 221 -4.45 -2.08 -8.36
N ASN A 222 -5.33 -2.78 -7.65
CA ASN A 222 -5.60 -4.21 -7.82
C ASN A 222 -7.09 -4.42 -8.19
N GLY A 223 -7.58 -5.66 -8.19
CA GLY A 223 -8.96 -5.96 -8.61
C GLY A 223 -10.02 -5.33 -7.71
N GLU A 224 -9.69 -5.10 -6.44
CA GLU A 224 -10.62 -4.58 -5.43
C GLU A 224 -10.44 -3.08 -5.19
N TRP A 225 -9.22 -2.57 -5.32
CA TRP A 225 -8.87 -1.20 -4.99
C TRP A 225 -8.25 -0.50 -6.19
N GLN A 226 -8.72 0.70 -6.50
CA GLN A 226 -8.10 1.59 -7.46
C GLN A 226 -7.31 2.70 -6.76
N ILE A 227 -6.24 3.18 -7.39
CA ILE A 227 -5.55 4.40 -6.94
C ILE A 227 -6.19 5.58 -7.67
N ASP A 228 -6.68 6.57 -6.91
CA ASP A 228 -7.28 7.78 -7.44
C ASP A 228 -6.20 8.80 -7.86
N TRP A 229 -5.24 9.03 -6.97
CA TRP A 229 -4.12 9.95 -7.18
C TRP A 229 -2.94 9.60 -6.28
N ILE A 230 -1.76 10.05 -6.70
CA ILE A 230 -0.52 9.96 -5.94
C ILE A 230 0.07 11.37 -5.85
N ASN A 231 0.58 11.74 -4.68
CA ASN A 231 1.22 13.01 -4.42
C ASN A 231 2.46 12.80 -3.56
N ALA A 232 3.37 13.77 -3.56
CA ALA A 232 4.55 13.77 -2.71
C ALA A 232 4.62 15.09 -1.93
N THR A 233 4.76 15.02 -0.61
CA THR A 233 4.79 16.20 0.27
C THR A 233 5.92 16.08 1.30
N ILE A 234 6.55 17.20 1.67
CA ILE A 234 7.50 17.24 2.77
C ILE A 234 6.78 17.87 3.95
N ASP A 235 6.65 17.09 5.01
CA ASP A 235 6.17 17.56 6.29
C ASP A 235 7.37 18.09 7.08
N LYS A 236 7.37 19.40 7.33
CA LYS A 236 8.42 20.06 8.11
C LYS A 236 7.96 20.07 9.55
N SER A 237 8.59 19.25 10.39
CA SER A 237 8.29 19.31 11.83
C SER A 237 8.85 20.62 12.40
N ASP A 238 8.15 21.21 13.37
CA ASP A 238 8.64 22.39 14.12
C ASP A 238 9.90 22.08 14.96
N ILE A 239 10.23 20.79 15.12
CA ILE A 239 11.44 20.30 15.77
C ILE A 239 12.55 20.22 14.72
N GLU A 240 13.71 20.81 14.99
CA GLU A 240 14.88 20.93 14.08
C GLU A 240 15.47 19.58 13.58
N VAL A 241 14.85 18.45 13.91
CA VAL A 241 15.44 17.10 13.82
C VAL A 241 14.78 16.22 12.75
N ALA A 242 13.63 16.56 12.18
CA ALA A 242 13.04 15.70 11.15
C ALA A 242 12.17 16.46 10.15
N ASN A 243 12.64 16.54 8.91
CA ASN A 243 11.74 16.66 7.77
C ASN A 243 11.32 15.23 7.39
N VAL A 244 10.03 15.00 7.16
CA VAL A 244 9.51 13.71 6.72
C VAL A 244 9.02 13.85 5.29
N MET A 245 9.56 13.03 4.40
CA MET A 245 9.14 12.97 3.01
C MET A 245 8.02 11.94 2.88
N LYS A 246 6.83 12.37 2.45
CA LYS A 246 5.63 11.55 2.36
C LYS A 246 5.24 11.31 0.92
N PHE A 247 5.14 10.05 0.51
CA PHE A 247 4.53 9.64 -0.75
C PHE A 247 3.10 9.19 -0.48
N VAL A 248 2.13 10.06 -0.77
CA VAL A 248 0.73 9.91 -0.40
C VAL A 248 -0.06 9.34 -1.58
N ALA A 249 -0.78 8.25 -1.36
CA ALA A 249 -1.71 7.66 -2.31
C ALA A 249 -3.13 7.68 -1.74
N LYS A 250 -4.08 8.18 -2.53
CA LYS A 250 -5.50 7.98 -2.24
C LYS A 250 -5.99 6.74 -2.97
N ILE A 251 -6.52 5.80 -2.21
CA ILE A 251 -7.09 4.54 -2.71
C ILE A 251 -8.60 4.55 -2.54
N GLN A 252 -9.31 3.96 -3.49
CA GLN A 252 -10.77 3.84 -3.48
C GLN A 252 -11.17 2.38 -3.75
N ARG A 253 -12.11 1.86 -2.97
CA ARG A 253 -12.62 0.49 -3.16
C ARG A 253 -13.58 0.43 -4.34
N ASN A 254 -13.51 -0.65 -5.10
CA ASN A 254 -14.51 -1.06 -6.07
C ASN A 254 -15.64 -1.83 -5.36
N PRO A 255 -16.83 -1.22 -5.14
CA PRO A 255 -17.86 -1.82 -4.30
C PRO A 255 -18.65 -2.95 -4.98
N GLY A 256 -18.41 -3.20 -6.28
CA GLY A 256 -19.26 -4.05 -7.12
C GLY A 256 -19.42 -5.49 -6.59
N PHE A 257 -18.35 -6.06 -6.04
CA PHE A 257 -18.37 -7.39 -5.42
C PHE A 257 -19.34 -7.43 -4.22
N TYR A 258 -19.15 -6.51 -3.26
CA TYR A 258 -19.98 -6.44 -2.05
C TYR A 258 -21.44 -6.10 -2.34
N ILE A 259 -21.69 -5.19 -3.29
CA ILE A 259 -23.06 -4.85 -3.69
C ILE A 259 -23.76 -6.10 -4.26
N SER A 260 -23.10 -6.80 -5.18
CA SER A 260 -23.72 -7.89 -5.94
C SER A 260 -23.89 -9.17 -5.12
N LEU A 261 -22.93 -9.49 -4.25
CA LEU A 261 -22.90 -10.76 -3.53
C LEU A 261 -23.33 -10.67 -2.07
N VAL A 262 -23.29 -9.48 -1.45
CA VAL A 262 -23.68 -9.30 -0.04
C VAL A 262 -24.97 -8.51 0.06
N ILE A 263 -25.00 -7.28 -0.50
CA ILE A 263 -26.13 -6.36 -0.28
C ILE A 263 -27.39 -6.82 -1.01
N ILE A 264 -27.30 -7.15 -2.30
CA ILE A 264 -28.46 -7.56 -3.10
C ILE A 264 -29.11 -8.84 -2.54
N PRO A 265 -28.38 -9.94 -2.25
CA PRO A 265 -28.98 -11.13 -1.66
C PRO A 265 -29.59 -10.88 -0.28
N ALA A 266 -28.91 -10.11 0.60
CA ALA A 266 -29.45 -9.78 1.92
C ALA A 266 -30.77 -9.00 1.83
N TYR A 267 -30.88 -8.07 0.87
CA TYR A 267 -32.13 -7.36 0.61
C TYR A 267 -33.27 -8.31 0.23
N PHE A 268 -33.04 -9.22 -0.72
CA PHE A 268 -34.08 -10.17 -1.15
C PHE A 268 -34.47 -11.16 -0.04
N ILE A 269 -33.50 -11.68 0.71
CA ILE A 269 -33.76 -12.57 1.85
C ILE A 269 -34.64 -11.86 2.89
N ASN A 270 -34.35 -10.60 3.22
CA ASN A 270 -35.18 -9.83 4.15
C ASN A 270 -36.58 -9.54 3.59
N ALA A 271 -36.68 -9.09 2.34
CA ALA A 271 -37.96 -8.77 1.70
C ALA A 271 -38.88 -9.99 1.63
N LEU A 272 -38.36 -11.13 1.16
CA LEU A 272 -39.10 -12.39 1.09
C LEU A 272 -39.51 -12.87 2.49
N SER A 273 -38.61 -12.75 3.48
CA SER A 273 -38.91 -13.12 4.86
C SER A 273 -40.05 -12.29 5.44
N LEU A 274 -40.05 -10.97 5.21
CA LEU A 274 -41.13 -10.08 5.65
C LEU A 274 -42.47 -10.41 4.96
N ILE A 275 -42.46 -10.59 3.63
CA ILE A 275 -43.66 -10.98 2.89
C ILE A 275 -44.20 -12.32 3.43
N ALA A 276 -43.33 -13.32 3.59
CA ALA A 276 -43.71 -14.63 4.07
C ALA A 276 -44.29 -14.60 5.49
N LEU A 277 -43.74 -13.77 6.37
CA LEU A 277 -44.24 -13.56 7.73
C LEU A 277 -45.69 -13.04 7.75
N PHE A 278 -46.05 -12.11 6.85
CA PHE A 278 -47.38 -11.48 6.83
C PHE A 278 -48.42 -12.11 5.88
N LEU A 279 -48.03 -12.99 4.94
CA LEU A 279 -48.93 -13.51 3.91
C LEU A 279 -50.09 -14.39 4.46
N ASN A 280 -49.87 -15.18 5.52
CA ASN A 280 -50.92 -16.03 6.11
C ASN A 280 -50.67 -16.31 7.60
N LEU A 281 -51.67 -16.04 8.45
CA LEU A 281 -51.58 -16.15 9.91
C LEU A 281 -51.93 -17.54 10.48
N ASN A 282 -52.25 -18.53 9.63
CA ASN A 282 -52.77 -19.81 10.09
C ASN A 282 -51.68 -20.80 10.55
N ALA A 283 -50.47 -20.76 9.96
CA ALA A 283 -49.37 -21.70 10.22
C ALA A 283 -48.18 -21.05 10.96
N ILE A 284 -48.36 -20.74 12.24
CA ILE A 284 -47.39 -19.95 13.02
C ILE A 284 -46.04 -20.63 13.27
N PRO A 285 -45.96 -21.95 13.53
CA PRO A 285 -44.66 -22.62 13.67
C PRO A 285 -43.77 -22.44 12.43
N GLU A 286 -44.34 -22.51 11.23
CA GLU A 286 -43.62 -22.30 9.98
C GLU A 286 -43.13 -20.85 9.85
N LYS A 287 -43.94 -19.86 10.25
CA LYS A 287 -43.55 -18.44 10.25
C LYS A 287 -42.40 -18.16 11.21
N LEU A 288 -42.44 -18.73 12.41
CA LEU A 288 -41.34 -18.62 13.37
C LEU A 288 -40.07 -19.25 12.81
N GLY A 289 -40.17 -20.39 12.13
CA GLY A 289 -39.03 -21.02 11.44
C GLY A 289 -38.39 -20.10 10.39
N ILE A 290 -39.19 -19.46 9.54
CA ILE A 290 -38.69 -18.50 8.52
C ILE A 290 -38.01 -17.30 9.19
N GLY A 291 -38.66 -16.70 10.19
CA GLY A 291 -38.12 -15.55 10.92
C GLY A 291 -36.79 -15.87 11.62
N LEU A 292 -36.70 -17.02 12.30
CA LEU A 292 -35.46 -17.48 12.94
C LEU A 292 -34.36 -17.79 11.92
N THR A 293 -34.70 -18.39 10.79
CA THR A 293 -33.73 -18.66 9.71
C THR A 293 -33.17 -17.36 9.14
N ASN A 294 -34.02 -16.35 8.96
CA ASN A 294 -33.56 -15.03 8.53
C ASN A 294 -32.66 -14.35 9.57
N ILE A 295 -33.00 -14.44 10.87
CA ILE A 295 -32.13 -13.93 11.94
C ILE A 295 -30.75 -14.61 11.87
N MET A 296 -30.71 -15.95 11.75
CA MET A 296 -29.44 -16.69 11.64
C MET A 296 -28.62 -16.23 10.42
N ALA A 297 -29.25 -16.05 9.26
CA ALA A 297 -28.58 -15.56 8.06
C ALA A 297 -28.00 -14.14 8.24
N MET A 298 -28.76 -13.22 8.83
CA MET A 298 -28.30 -11.85 9.10
C MET A 298 -27.18 -11.81 10.15
N THR A 299 -27.28 -12.63 11.20
CA THR A 299 -26.20 -12.74 12.20
C THR A 299 -24.93 -13.32 11.60
N PHE A 300 -25.04 -14.27 10.66
CA PHE A 300 -23.89 -14.83 9.95
C PHE A 300 -23.19 -13.77 9.10
N ILE A 301 -23.95 -12.92 8.38
CA ILE A 301 -23.37 -11.79 7.61
C ILE A 301 -22.65 -10.81 8.56
N LEU A 302 -23.23 -10.51 9.73
CA LEU A 302 -22.57 -9.65 10.72
C LEU A 302 -21.29 -10.27 11.29
N SER A 303 -21.26 -11.59 11.48
CA SER A 303 -20.06 -12.30 11.94
C SER A 303 -18.93 -12.18 10.93
N ILE A 304 -19.19 -12.43 9.64
CA ILE A 304 -18.19 -12.25 8.58
C ILE A 304 -17.68 -10.80 8.57
N LEU A 305 -18.58 -9.83 8.61
CA LEU A 305 -18.22 -8.41 8.60
C LEU A 305 -17.36 -8.01 9.82
N ALA A 306 -17.56 -8.66 10.97
CA ALA A 306 -16.79 -8.41 12.18
C ALA A 306 -15.40 -9.09 12.18
N GLU A 307 -15.20 -10.11 11.34
CA GLU A 307 -13.92 -10.78 11.15
C GLU A 307 -13.03 -10.05 10.12
N ASP A 308 -13.65 -9.48 9.08
CA ASP A 308 -12.94 -8.87 7.94
C ASP A 308 -12.62 -7.38 8.13
N LEU A 309 -13.30 -6.68 9.05
CA LEU A 309 -13.09 -5.23 9.24
C LEU A 309 -12.32 -4.88 10.52
N PRO A 310 -11.57 -3.76 10.51
CA PRO A 310 -10.86 -3.27 11.69
C PRO A 310 -11.84 -2.85 12.77
N LYS A 311 -11.41 -3.04 14.02
CA LYS A 311 -12.15 -2.60 15.21
C LYS A 311 -11.98 -1.09 15.40
N THR A 312 -12.67 -0.31 14.58
CA THR A 312 -12.62 1.16 14.63
C THR A 312 -13.71 1.75 15.53
N ARG A 313 -13.65 3.07 15.77
CA ARG A 313 -14.66 3.79 16.58
C ARG A 313 -16.03 3.89 15.89
N LYS A 314 -16.08 3.79 14.56
CA LYS A 314 -17.30 4.00 13.77
C LYS A 314 -17.80 2.66 13.24
N ILE A 315 -19.09 2.42 13.41
CA ILE A 315 -19.73 1.23 12.84
C ILE A 315 -19.96 1.44 11.34
N PRO A 316 -19.56 0.50 10.47
CA PRO A 316 -19.78 0.59 9.03
C PRO A 316 -21.26 0.71 8.65
N LEU A 317 -21.59 1.47 7.60
CA LEU A 317 -22.96 1.62 7.10
C LEU A 317 -23.60 0.26 6.74
N LEU A 318 -22.82 -0.67 6.17
CA LEU A 318 -23.30 -2.03 5.88
C LEU A 318 -23.71 -2.78 7.16
N ALA A 319 -22.94 -2.65 8.25
CA ALA A 319 -23.28 -3.26 9.53
C ALA A 319 -24.58 -2.66 10.10
N ILE A 320 -24.73 -1.33 10.02
CA ILE A 320 -25.94 -0.63 10.45
C ILE A 320 -27.16 -1.14 9.65
N TYR A 321 -27.02 -1.31 8.33
CA TYR A 321 -28.06 -1.87 7.48
C TYR A 321 -28.51 -3.27 7.93
N VAL A 322 -27.57 -4.17 8.23
CA VAL A 322 -27.90 -5.53 8.69
C VAL A 322 -28.51 -5.52 10.08
N ILE A 323 -28.00 -4.69 11.01
CA ILE A 323 -28.57 -4.54 12.37
C ILE A 323 -30.01 -4.03 12.31
N VAL A 324 -30.27 -2.98 11.52
CA VAL A 324 -31.63 -2.44 11.35
C VAL A 324 -32.56 -3.51 10.77
N SER A 325 -32.08 -4.25 9.77
CA SER A 325 -32.85 -5.36 9.17
C SER A 325 -33.18 -6.45 10.20
N LEU A 326 -32.23 -6.81 11.07
CA LEU A 326 -32.44 -7.76 12.15
C LEU A 326 -33.50 -7.26 13.14
N VAL A 327 -33.43 -5.99 13.55
CA VAL A 327 -34.44 -5.38 14.45
C VAL A 327 -35.83 -5.41 13.82
N ILE A 328 -35.94 -5.11 12.52
CA ILE A 328 -37.23 -5.16 11.79
C ILE A 328 -37.80 -6.59 11.80
N VAL A 329 -36.97 -7.62 11.58
CA VAL A 329 -37.41 -9.02 11.56
C VAL A 329 -37.85 -9.48 12.95
N VAL A 330 -37.10 -9.11 14.00
CA VAL A 330 -37.47 -9.40 15.39
C VAL A 330 -38.81 -8.72 15.74
N ALA A 331 -38.99 -7.46 15.36
CA ALA A 331 -40.24 -6.73 15.56
C ALA A 331 -41.41 -7.38 14.79
N ALA A 332 -41.18 -7.87 13.57
CA ALA A 332 -42.19 -8.57 12.78
C ALA A 332 -42.61 -9.90 13.44
N ILE A 333 -41.65 -10.69 13.92
CA ILE A 333 -41.92 -11.93 14.67
C ILE A 333 -42.74 -11.63 15.93
N PHE A 334 -42.33 -10.62 16.71
CA PHE A 334 -43.04 -10.22 17.91
C PHE A 334 -44.48 -9.77 17.60
N SER A 335 -44.67 -9.02 16.51
CA SER A 335 -45.99 -8.60 16.04
C SER A 335 -46.90 -9.79 15.72
N ILE A 336 -46.38 -10.84 15.08
CA ILE A 336 -47.16 -12.05 14.77
C ILE A 336 -47.54 -12.82 16.04
N ILE A 337 -46.63 -12.90 17.01
CA ILE A 337 -46.91 -13.53 18.31
C ILE A 337 -48.04 -12.78 19.03
N ILE A 338 -47.99 -11.45 19.04
CA ILE A 338 -49.06 -10.61 19.61
C ILE A 338 -50.38 -10.81 18.86
N LEU A 339 -50.38 -10.75 17.53
CA LEU A 339 -51.58 -10.94 16.71
C LEU A 339 -52.23 -12.30 16.97
N LYS A 340 -51.43 -13.37 17.13
CA LYS A 340 -51.94 -14.69 17.53
C LYS A 340 -52.58 -14.64 18.91
N TYR A 341 -51.89 -14.04 19.88
CA TYR A 341 -52.38 -13.94 21.25
C TYR A 341 -53.72 -13.21 21.29
N LEU A 342 -53.84 -12.08 20.60
CA LEU A 342 -55.09 -11.32 20.47
C LEU A 342 -56.19 -12.10 19.75
N LYS A 343 -55.86 -12.80 18.65
CA LYS A 343 -56.84 -13.65 17.94
C LYS A 343 -57.36 -14.76 18.84
N ARG A 344 -56.49 -15.40 19.63
CA ARG A 344 -56.88 -16.45 20.60
C ARG A 344 -57.78 -15.90 21.70
N GLN A 345 -57.44 -14.74 22.28
CA GLN A 345 -58.27 -14.06 23.29
C GLN A 345 -59.66 -13.71 22.74
N ARG A 346 -59.72 -13.19 21.51
CA ARG A 346 -60.99 -12.87 20.85
C ARG A 346 -61.86 -14.11 20.63
N ILE A 347 -61.27 -15.23 20.21
CA ILE A 347 -62.00 -16.50 20.04
C ILE A 347 -62.55 -16.99 21.39
N MET A 348 -61.74 -17.02 22.45
CA MET A 348 -62.21 -17.43 23.78
C MET A 348 -63.32 -16.52 24.32
N PHE A 349 -63.23 -15.21 24.08
CA PHE A 349 -64.28 -14.26 24.46
C PHE A 349 -65.61 -14.54 23.74
N LEU A 350 -65.56 -14.77 22.42
CA LEU A 350 -66.74 -15.08 21.60
C LEU A 350 -67.38 -16.43 21.99
N GLU A 351 -66.57 -17.41 22.38
CA GLU A 351 -67.07 -18.71 22.83
C GLU A 351 -67.76 -18.60 24.19
N ASN A 352 -67.18 -17.83 25.11
CA ASN A 352 -67.77 -17.58 26.44
C ASN A 352 -69.05 -16.71 26.37
N SER A 353 -69.17 -15.80 25.41
CA SER A 353 -70.41 -15.04 25.19
C SER A 353 -71.51 -15.88 24.53
N ARG A 354 -71.15 -16.82 23.65
CA ARG A 354 -72.10 -17.77 23.03
C ARG A 354 -72.72 -18.72 24.06
N ILE A 355 -71.89 -19.28 24.95
CA ILE A 355 -72.37 -20.16 26.03
C ILE A 355 -73.38 -19.42 26.92
N ARG A 356 -73.14 -18.14 27.22
CA ARG A 356 -74.03 -17.34 28.09
C ARG A 356 -75.43 -17.08 27.51
N VAL A 357 -75.62 -17.20 26.20
CA VAL A 357 -76.93 -17.01 25.52
C VAL A 357 -77.75 -18.30 25.48
N GLU A 358 -77.11 -19.48 25.61
CA GLU A 358 -77.82 -20.77 25.62
C GLU A 358 -78.38 -21.18 27.01
N TRP A 359 -78.07 -20.42 28.07
CA TRP A 359 -78.59 -20.64 29.44
C TRP A 359 -79.72 -19.66 29.84
N PHE A 360 -80.23 -18.87 28.90
CA PHE A 360 -81.46 -18.09 29.01
C PHE A 360 -82.43 -18.54 27.92
#